data_AF-A0A961C4W7-F1
#
_entry.id   AF-A0A961C4W7-F1
#
_cell.length_a   1.000
_cell.length_b   1.000
_cell.length_c   1.000
_cell.angle_alpha   90.00
_cell.angle_beta   90.00
_cell.angle_gamma   90.00
#
_symmetry.space_group_name_H-M   'P 1'
#
loop_
_entity.id
_entity.type
_entity.pdbx_description
1 polymer ?
#
loop_
_entity_poly.entity_id
_entity_poly.type
_entity_poly.pdbx_seq_one_letter_code
_entity_poly.pdbx_strand_id
1 'polypeptide(L)'
;MTPSAAPHPVPDAARAELERLGARWHTLPLPRALEHAPALRALAQEFADECSGTPGAAQIPDLGPAAAYDQLVTLTYDVAQHRAPQPNAREALAERLAQLRQAL
;
A
#
# COMPACT_ATOMS: atom_id res chain seq x y z
N MET A 1 26.35 20.49 10.33
CA MET A 1 25.96 19.13 9.89
C MET A 1 24.59 19.24 9.24
N THR A 2 24.52 19.25 7.92
CA THR A 2 23.25 19.07 7.22
C THR A 2 22.79 17.63 7.47
N PRO A 3 21.59 17.38 8.01
CA PRO A 3 21.09 16.02 8.07
C PRO A 3 20.98 15.50 6.64
N SER A 4 21.74 14.45 6.33
CA SER A 4 21.52 13.68 5.10
C SER A 4 20.08 13.19 5.16
N ALA A 5 19.25 13.58 4.19
CA ALA A 5 17.89 13.07 4.11
C ALA A 5 17.97 11.54 4.07
N ALA A 6 17.34 10.88 5.04
CA ALA A 6 17.24 9.43 5.02
C ALA A 6 16.59 9.02 3.68
N PRO A 7 17.06 7.94 3.04
CA PRO A 7 16.47 7.47 1.81
C PRO A 7 14.98 7.21 2.02
N HIS A 8 14.16 7.55 1.02
CA HIS A 8 12.72 7.35 1.09
C HIS A 8 12.41 5.88 1.43
N PRO A 9 11.56 5.59 2.43
CA PRO A 9 11.38 4.23 2.90
C PRO A 9 10.69 3.35 1.85
N VAL A 10 9.74 3.90 1.09
CA VAL A 10 9.13 3.19 -0.04
C VAL A 10 10.10 3.15 -1.23
N PRO A 11 10.49 1.96 -1.72
CA PRO A 11 11.38 1.78 -2.86
C PRO A 11 10.80 2.31 -4.16
N ASP A 12 11.67 2.70 -5.10
CA ASP A 12 11.29 3.28 -6.40
C ASP A 12 10.31 2.39 -7.19
N ALA A 13 10.57 1.08 -7.22
CA ALA A 13 9.69 0.12 -7.90
C ALA A 13 8.27 0.09 -7.28
N ALA A 14 8.18 0.11 -5.95
CA ALA A 14 6.90 0.15 -5.24
C ALA A 14 6.19 1.49 -5.46
N ARG A 15 6.91 2.63 -5.47
CA ARG A 15 6.33 3.94 -5.80
C ARG A 15 5.78 3.97 -7.21
N ALA A 16 6.49 3.42 -8.18
CA ALA A 16 6.01 3.33 -9.56
C ALA A 16 4.74 2.48 -9.68
N GLU A 17 4.60 1.41 -8.88
CA GLU A 17 3.36 0.63 -8.83
C GLU A 17 2.23 1.39 -8.14
N LEU A 18 2.48 2.14 -7.06
CA LEU A 18 1.48 3.02 -6.45
C LEU A 18 0.99 4.07 -7.45
N GLU A 19 1.89 4.75 -8.16
CA GLU A 19 1.54 5.74 -9.18
C GLU A 19 0.64 5.13 -10.27
N ARG A 20 0.98 3.95 -10.79
CA ARG A 20 0.16 3.23 -11.78
C ARG A 20 -1.20 2.83 -11.21
N LEU A 21 -1.23 2.33 -9.97
CA LEU A 21 -2.44 1.91 -9.30
C LEU A 21 -3.37 3.09 -9.05
N GLY A 22 -2.83 4.22 -8.56
CA GLY A 22 -3.54 5.46 -8.35
C GLY A 22 -4.07 6.05 -9.66
N ALA A 23 -3.26 6.11 -10.71
CA ALA A 23 -3.70 6.57 -12.02
C ALA A 23 -4.89 5.74 -12.55
N ARG A 24 -4.87 4.42 -12.34
CA ARG A 24 -6.00 3.55 -12.70
C ARG A 24 -7.22 3.79 -11.79
N TRP A 25 -7.02 3.75 -10.47
CA TRP A 25 -8.08 3.85 -9.46
C TRP A 25 -8.93 5.11 -9.63
N HIS A 26 -8.30 6.27 -9.79
CA HIS A 26 -8.99 7.55 -9.93
C HIS A 26 -9.81 7.68 -11.22
N THR A 27 -9.62 6.79 -12.19
CA THR A 27 -10.39 6.77 -13.46
C THR A 27 -11.55 5.77 -13.44
N LEU A 28 -11.65 4.92 -12.41
CA LEU A 28 -12.70 3.91 -12.33
C LEU A 28 -14.07 4.57 -12.09
N PRO A 29 -15.12 4.18 -12.84
CA PRO A 29 -16.49 4.49 -12.47
C PRO A 29 -16.81 3.96 -11.07
N LEU A 30 -17.64 4.68 -10.31
CA LEU A 30 -17.97 4.32 -8.92
C LEU A 30 -18.40 2.84 -8.73
N PRO A 31 -19.24 2.21 -9.58
CA PRO A 31 -19.57 0.80 -9.43
C PRO A 31 -18.34 -0.12 -9.46
N ARG A 32 -17.38 0.16 -10.35
CA ARG A 32 -16.12 -0.59 -10.43
C ARG A 32 -15.23 -0.32 -9.22
N ALA A 33 -15.14 0.93 -8.77
CA ALA A 33 -14.41 1.25 -7.56
C ALA A 33 -14.99 0.50 -6.34
N LEU A 34 -16.31 0.37 -6.22
CA LEU A 34 -16.96 -0.40 -5.16
C LEU A 34 -16.63 -1.90 -5.25
N GLU A 35 -16.59 -2.48 -6.45
CA GLU A 35 -16.21 -3.88 -6.67
C GLU A 35 -14.77 -4.16 -6.24
N HIS A 36 -13.84 -3.23 -6.48
CA HIS A 36 -12.41 -3.42 -6.22
C HIS A 36 -11.93 -2.89 -4.85
N ALA A 37 -12.68 -2.02 -4.19
CA ALA A 37 -12.32 -1.46 -2.88
C ALA A 37 -12.01 -2.53 -1.81
N PRO A 38 -12.71 -3.68 -1.74
CA PRO A 38 -12.35 -4.76 -0.81
C PRO A 38 -10.91 -5.26 -0.99
N ALA A 39 -10.39 -5.34 -2.23
CA ALA A 39 -9.03 -5.83 -2.48
C ALA A 39 -7.96 -4.83 -2.02
N LEU A 40 -8.18 -3.52 -2.23
CA LEU A 40 -7.31 -2.47 -1.71
C LEU A 40 -7.27 -2.51 -0.18
N ARG A 41 -8.44 -2.60 0.45
CA ARG A 41 -8.57 -2.63 1.91
C ARG A 41 -7.95 -3.89 2.51
N ALA A 42 -8.12 -5.05 1.87
CA ALA A 42 -7.50 -6.29 2.32
C ALA A 42 -5.97 -6.18 2.33
N LEU A 43 -5.36 -5.64 1.27
CA LEU A 43 -3.91 -5.42 1.24
C LEU A 43 -3.46 -4.39 2.29
N ALA A 44 -4.20 -3.30 2.48
CA ALA A 44 -3.90 -2.34 3.52
C ALA A 44 -3.97 -2.99 4.92
N GLN A 45 -4.97 -3.84 5.19
CA GLN A 45 -5.08 -4.55 6.46
C GLN A 45 -3.94 -5.55 6.67
N GLU A 46 -3.52 -6.29 5.63
CA GLU A 46 -2.36 -7.18 5.70
C GLU A 46 -1.08 -6.43 6.09
N PHE A 47 -0.87 -5.22 5.55
CA PHE A 47 0.25 -4.37 5.93
C PHE A 47 0.15 -3.86 7.38
N ALA A 48 -1.06 -3.57 7.87
CA ALA A 48 -1.30 -3.16 9.25
C ALA A 48 -1.01 -4.31 10.23
N ASP A 49 -1.47 -5.50 9.88
CA ASP A 49 -1.28 -6.73 10.65
C ASP A 49 0.20 -7.08 10.73
N GLU A 50 0.94 -6.90 9.65
CA GLU A 50 2.39 -7.09 9.65
C GLU A 50 3.10 -6.10 10.56
N CYS A 51 2.80 -4.81 10.46
CA CYS A 51 3.45 -3.79 11.29
C CYS A 51 3.14 -3.96 12.78
N SER A 52 1.95 -4.46 13.11
CA SER A 52 1.53 -4.71 14.50
C SER A 52 2.01 -6.06 15.04
N GLY A 53 2.43 -6.99 14.16
CA GLY A 53 2.83 -8.35 14.52
C GLY A 53 1.69 -9.23 15.04
N THR A 54 0.45 -8.74 15.06
CA THR A 54 -0.74 -9.47 15.52
C THR A 54 -1.91 -9.20 14.55
N PRO A 55 -2.44 -10.23 13.88
CA PRO A 55 -3.57 -10.06 12.96
C PRO A 55 -4.77 -9.40 13.63
N GLY A 56 -5.29 -8.34 13.01
CA GLY A 56 -6.47 -7.60 13.47
C GLY A 56 -6.22 -6.66 14.66
N ALA A 57 -4.97 -6.48 15.12
CA ALA A 57 -4.67 -5.54 16.21
C ALA A 57 -4.82 -4.07 15.77
N ALA A 58 -4.59 -3.79 14.49
CA ALA A 58 -4.76 -2.46 13.90
C ALA A 58 -5.86 -2.50 12.82
N GLN A 59 -7.11 -2.57 13.23
CA GLN A 59 -8.25 -2.55 12.30
C GLN A 59 -8.30 -1.20 11.55
N ILE A 60 -8.23 -1.26 10.23
CA ILE A 60 -8.39 -0.09 9.38
C ILE A 60 -9.90 0.17 9.20
N PRO A 61 -10.41 1.36 9.55
CA PRO A 61 -11.81 1.69 9.32
C PRO A 61 -12.12 1.74 7.83
N ASP A 62 -13.28 1.20 7.42
CA ASP A 62 -13.77 1.37 6.05
C ASP A 62 -14.31 2.80 5.87
N LEU A 63 -13.50 3.64 5.21
CA LEU A 63 -13.85 5.03 4.88
C LEU A 63 -14.45 5.15 3.46
N GLY A 64 -14.76 4.02 2.82
CA GLY A 64 -15.31 3.95 1.48
C GLY A 64 -14.25 4.02 0.36
N PRO A 65 -14.69 3.87 -0.91
CA PRO A 65 -13.79 3.76 -2.06
C PRO A 65 -12.97 5.03 -2.32
N ALA A 66 -13.45 6.20 -1.89
CA ALA A 66 -12.72 7.45 -2.05
C ALA A 66 -11.40 7.48 -1.26
N ALA A 67 -11.36 6.82 -0.10
CA ALA A 67 -10.20 6.81 0.80
C ALA A 67 -9.35 5.53 0.69
N ALA A 68 -9.86 4.46 0.06
CA ALA A 68 -9.21 3.16 0.03
C ALA A 68 -7.78 3.19 -0.56
N TYR A 69 -7.54 4.01 -1.58
CA TYR A 69 -6.22 4.18 -2.16
C TYR A 69 -5.26 4.91 -1.21
N ASP A 70 -5.70 6.00 -0.58
CA ASP A 70 -4.85 6.77 0.34
C ASP A 70 -4.50 5.96 1.61
N GLN A 71 -5.43 5.14 2.09
CA GLN A 71 -5.18 4.18 3.17
C GLN A 71 -4.10 3.17 2.77
N LEU A 72 -4.16 2.62 1.55
CA LEU A 72 -3.13 1.72 1.03
C LEU A 72 -1.77 2.41 0.91
N VAL A 73 -1.71 3.65 0.42
CA VAL A 73 -0.46 4.43 0.31
C VAL A 73 0.18 4.62 1.68
N THR A 74 -0.62 4.99 2.69
CA THR A 74 -0.14 5.17 4.07
C THR A 74 0.44 3.87 4.62
N LEU A 75 -0.29 2.77 4.48
CA LEU A 75 0.13 1.46 5.00
C LEU A 75 1.32 0.87 4.24
N THR A 76 1.46 1.21 2.96
CA THR A 76 2.66 0.90 2.18
C THR A 76 3.89 1.59 2.74
N TYR A 77 3.75 2.84 3.22
CA TYR A 77 4.83 3.58 3.86
C TYR A 77 5.22 2.95 5.21
N ASP A 78 4.23 2.60 6.03
CA ASP A 78 4.45 1.96 7.33
C ASP A 78 5.16 0.60 7.18
N VAL A 79 4.66 -0.26 6.28
CA VAL A 79 5.27 -1.58 6.05
C VAL A 79 6.64 -1.46 5.41
N ALA A 80 6.88 -0.47 4.54
CA ALA A 80 8.20 -0.23 3.97
C ALA A 80 9.22 0.20 5.02
N GLN A 81 8.83 1.04 5.98
CA GLN A 81 9.66 1.38 7.13
C GLN A 81 9.91 0.17 8.03
N HIS A 82 8.86 -0.61 8.33
CA HIS A 82 8.97 -1.82 9.15
C HIS A 82 9.91 -2.86 8.54
N ARG A 83 9.85 -3.06 7.22
CA ARG A 83 10.66 -4.04 6.48
C ARG A 83 12.05 -3.54 6.08
N ALA A 84 12.39 -2.26 6.29
CA ALA A 84 13.66 -1.68 5.86
C ALA A 84 14.93 -2.52 6.18
N PRO A 85 15.05 -3.20 7.34
CA PRO A 85 16.23 -4.03 7.63
C PRO A 85 16.24 -5.42 6.96
N GLN A 86 15.17 -5.85 6.29
CA GLN A 86 15.03 -7.21 5.76
C GLN A 86 15.56 -7.35 4.32
N PRO A 87 16.23 -8.46 3.97
CA PRO A 87 16.63 -8.74 2.59
C PRO A 87 15.40 -8.93 1.70
N ASN A 88 15.46 -8.44 0.46
CA ASN A 88 14.40 -8.53 -0.56
C ASN A 88 13.05 -7.85 -0.23
N ALA A 89 12.97 -7.12 0.89
CA ALA A 89 11.76 -6.40 1.29
C ALA A 89 11.28 -5.43 0.20
N ARG A 90 12.22 -4.87 -0.56
CA ARG A 90 11.96 -3.85 -1.56
C ARG A 90 11.25 -4.43 -2.78
N GLU A 91 11.74 -5.57 -3.29
CA GLU A 91 11.12 -6.28 -4.42
C GLU A 91 9.76 -6.86 -4.04
N ALA A 92 9.66 -7.49 -2.86
CA ALA A 92 8.41 -8.12 -2.40
C ALA A 92 7.26 -7.10 -2.26
N LEU A 93 7.56 -5.87 -1.83
CA LEU A 93 6.55 -4.82 -1.72
C LEU A 93 6.04 -4.38 -3.11
N ALA A 94 6.94 -4.21 -4.07
CA ALA A 94 6.56 -3.85 -5.45
C ALA A 94 5.73 -4.97 -6.10
N GLU A 95 6.08 -6.24 -5.87
CA GLU A 95 5.34 -7.38 -6.40
C GLU A 95 3.90 -7.43 -5.88
N ARG A 96 3.69 -7.24 -4.57
CA ARG A 96 2.35 -7.19 -3.96
C ARG A 96 1.47 -6.10 -4.58
N LEU A 97 2.03 -4.91 -4.81
CA LEU A 97 1.31 -3.80 -5.44
C LEU A 97 1.02 -4.07 -6.92
N ALA A 98 1.96 -4.69 -7.64
CA ALA A 98 1.76 -5.09 -9.02
C ALA A 98 0.65 -6.14 -9.17
N GLN A 99 0.59 -7.12 -8.27
CA GLN A 99 -0.49 -8.12 -8.21
C GLN A 99 -1.85 -7.46 -7.99
N LEU A 100 -1.93 -6.53 -7.03
CA LEU A 100 -3.18 -5.79 -6.80
C LEU A 100 -3.60 -4.99 -8.04
N ARG A 101 -2.66 -4.28 -8.68
CA ARG A 101 -2.95 -3.52 -9.90
C ARG A 101 -3.46 -4.41 -11.04
N GLN A 102 -2.96 -5.63 -11.18
CA GLN A 102 -3.43 -6.58 -12.19
C GLN A 102 -4.86 -7.08 -11.92
N ALA A 103 -5.29 -7.08 -10.66
CA ALA A 103 -6.62 -7.49 -10.24
C ALA A 103 -7.68 -6.37 -10.27
N LEU A 104 -7.25 -5.10 -10.38
CA LEU A 104 -8.09 -3.97 -10.78
C LEU A 104 -8.56 -4.12 -12.22
#